data_AF-A0A431J592-F1
#
_entry.id   AF-A0A431J592-F1
#
_cell.length_a   1.000
_cell.length_b   1.000
_cell.length_c   1.000
_cell.angle_alpha   90.00
_cell.angle_beta   90.00
_cell.angle_gamma   90.00
#
_symmetry.space_group_name_H-M   'P 1'
#
loop_
_entity.id
_entity.type
_entity.pdbx_description
1 polymer ?
#
loop_
_entity_poly.entity_id
_entity_poly.type
_entity_poly.pdbx_seq_one_letter_code
_entity_poly.pdbx_strand_id
1 'polypeptide(L)' 'MYKNYLKHLFDFTAALVSLLLLSPIFLVVTIGLFFANNGTPFFLQTRPGKNEKLFRFVKFKTMNEKKEVLRGDFLVKFT' A
#
# COMPACT_ATOMS: atom_id res chain seq x y z
N MET A 1 -2.56 11.02 -33.80
CA MET A 1 -3.45 9.85 -33.63
C MET A 1 -2.73 8.53 -33.29
N TYR A 2 -1.39 8.46 -33.30
CA TYR A 2 -0.61 7.26 -32.89
C TYR A 2 -0.27 7.21 -31.39
N LYS A 3 -0.26 8.37 -30.70
CA LYS A 3 0.28 8.50 -29.34
C LYS A 3 -0.62 7.97 -28.22
N ASN A 4 -1.92 7.78 -28.45
CA ASN A 4 -2.85 7.43 -27.36
C ASN A 4 -3.12 5.93 -27.28
N TYR A 5 -3.34 5.23 -28.41
CA TYR A 5 -3.68 3.80 -28.37
C TYR A 5 -2.48 2.90 -28.12
N LEU A 6 -1.35 3.14 -28.82
CA LEU A 6 -0.13 2.36 -28.61
C LEU A 6 0.48 2.57 -27.23
N LYS A 7 0.36 3.78 -26.67
CA LYS A 7 0.83 4.07 -25.32
C LYS A 7 0.10 3.24 -24.27
N HIS A 8 -1.24 3.18 -24.34
CA HIS A 8 -2.00 2.36 -23.39
C HIS A 8 -1.72 0.86 -23.54
N LEU A 9 -1.53 0.37 -24.78
CA LEU A 9 -1.20 -1.03 -25.00
C LEU A 9 0.18 -1.37 -24.43
N PHE A 10 1.17 -0.51 -24.67
CA PHE A 10 2.51 -0.68 -24.13
C PHE A 10 2.56 -0.55 -22.60
N ASP A 11 1.88 0.45 -22.03
CA ASP A 11 1.80 0.64 -20.57
C ASP A 11 1.14 -0.59 -19.91
N PHE A 12 0.11 -1.17 -20.53
CA PHE A 12 -0.56 -2.38 -20.03
C PHE A 12 0.32 -3.63 -20.13
N THR A 13 0.98 -3.87 -21.27
CA THR A 13 1.85 -5.04 -21.43
C THR A 13 3.08 -4.94 -20.52
N ALA A 14 3.69 -3.76 -20.41
CA ALA A 14 4.81 -3.50 -19.51
C ALA A 14 4.41 -3.68 -18.04
N ALA A 15 3.22 -3.21 -17.65
CA ALA A 15 2.69 -3.42 -16.30
C ALA A 15 2.43 -4.91 -16.02
N LEU A 16 1.85 -5.65 -16.97
CA LEU A 16 1.57 -7.09 -16.81
C LEU A 16 2.85 -7.91 -16.66
N VAL A 17 3.85 -7.65 -17.51
CA VAL A 17 5.16 -8.33 -17.44
C VAL A 17 5.87 -8.00 -16.12
N SER A 18 5.87 -6.73 -15.72
CA SER A 18 6.46 -6.30 -14.44
C SER A 18 5.76 -6.96 -13.26
N LEU A 19 4.44 -7.08 -13.29
CA LEU A 19 3.65 -7.72 -12.24
C LEU A 19 3.97 -9.21 -12.13
N LEU A 20 4.11 -9.93 -13.25
CA LEU A 20 4.47 -11.35 -13.25
C LEU A 20 5.88 -11.58 -12.68
N LEU A 21 6.86 -10.76 -13.11
CA LEU A 21 8.24 -10.83 -12.64
C LEU A 21 8.37 -10.48 -11.14
N LEU A 22 7.60 -9.50 -10.66
CA LEU A 22 7.60 -9.07 -9.25
C LEU A 22 6.67 -9.91 -8.36
N SER A 23 5.80 -10.74 -8.94
CA SER A 23 4.85 -11.57 -8.19
C SER A 23 5.47 -12.42 -7.07
N PRO A 24 6.62 -13.11 -7.24
CA PRO A 24 7.23 -13.86 -6.15
C PRO A 24 7.69 -12.95 -5.00
N ILE A 25 8.22 -11.76 -5.30
CA ILE A 25 8.66 -10.80 -4.30
C ILE A 25 7.45 -10.24 -3.54
N PHE A 26 6.36 -9.90 -4.23
CA PHE A 26 5.13 -9.44 -3.60
C PHE A 26 4.53 -10.50 -2.67
N LEU A 27 4.59 -11.79 -3.02
CA LEU A 27 4.13 -12.87 -2.16
C LEU A 27 4.94 -12.95 -0.86
N VAL A 28 6.28 -12.94 -0.96
CA VAL A 28 7.17 -12.98 0.21
C VAL A 28 6.93 -11.78 1.14
N VAL A 29 6.83 -10.58 0.57
CA VAL A 29 6.56 -9.34 1.33
C VAL A 29 5.17 -9.39 1.98
N THR A 30 4.15 -9.89 1.27
CA THR A 30 2.79 -10.02 1.80
C THR A 30 2.74 -10.97 2.98
N ILE A 31 3.41 -12.13 2.88
CA ILE A 31 3.49 -13.12 3.97
C ILE A 31 4.22 -12.52 5.17
N GLY A 32 5.36 -11.86 4.97
CA GLY A 32 6.10 -11.20 6.05
C GLY A 32 5.27 -10.11 6.76
N LEU A 33 4.57 -9.27 6.00
CA LEU A 33 3.68 -8.25 6.56
C LEU A 33 2.45 -8.84 7.25
N PHE A 34 1.94 -9.99 6.78
CA PHE A 34 0.80 -10.66 7.39
C PHE A 34 1.11 -11.09 8.82
N PHE A 35 2.31 -11.66 9.04
CA PHE A 35 2.80 -12.01 10.37
C PHE A 35 3.13 -10.79 11.23
N ALA A 36 3.69 -9.72 10.63
CA ALA A 36 4.00 -8.52 11.38
C ALA A 36 2.74 -7.78 11.87
N ASN A 37 1.73 -7.61 11.01
CA ASN A 37 0.57 -6.75 11.23
C ASN A 37 -0.72 -7.49 11.64
N ASN A 38 -0.62 -8.65 12.29
CA ASN A 38 -1.77 -9.44 12.75
C ASN A 38 -2.86 -9.64 11.68
N GLY A 39 -2.47 -10.03 10.47
CA GLY A 39 -3.40 -10.40 9.41
C GLY A 39 -3.86 -9.28 8.48
N THR A 40 -3.38 -8.03 8.66
CA THR A 40 -3.70 -6.91 7.75
C THR A 40 -2.46 -6.34 7.03
N PRO A 41 -1.93 -7.02 6.00
CA PRO A 41 -0.73 -6.56 5.28
C PRO A 41 -0.95 -5.32 4.40
N PHE A 42 -2.20 -4.98 4.08
CA PHE A 42 -2.55 -3.91 3.14
C PHE A 42 -3.34 -2.77 3.82
N PHE A 43 -2.99 -1.53 3.47
CA PHE A 43 -3.70 -0.32 3.85
C PHE A 43 -4.25 0.38 2.59
N LEU A 44 -5.52 0.79 2.62
CA LEU A 44 -6.16 1.52 1.54
C LEU A 44 -6.14 3.02 1.85
N GLN A 45 -5.50 3.81 0.99
CA GLN A 45 -5.52 5.26 1.10
C GLN A 45 -6.32 5.87 -0.05
N THR A 46 -7.26 6.76 0.28
CA THR A 46 -8.06 7.49 -0.71
C THR A 46 -7.34 8.78 -1.09
N ARG A 47 -7.16 9.04 -2.38
CA ARG A 47 -6.65 10.31 -2.92
C ARG A 47 -7.50 10.77 -4.12
N PRO A 48 -7.61 12.08 -4.38
CA PRO A 48 -8.26 12.58 -5.58
C PRO A 48 -7.39 12.29 -6.82
N GLY A 49 -7.97 11.65 -7.83
CA GLY A 49 -7.30 11.25 -9.08
C GLY A 49 -7.71 12.11 -10.26
N LYS A 50 -7.56 11.55 -11.47
CA LYS A 50 -7.94 12.22 -12.72
C LYS A 50 -9.43 12.59 -12.71
N ASN A 51 -9.73 13.85 -13.02
CA ASN A 51 -11.08 14.42 -12.99
C ASN A 51 -11.76 14.33 -11.62
N GLU A 52 -11.00 14.52 -10.53
CA GLU A 52 -11.48 14.55 -9.14
C GLU A 52 -12.14 13.25 -8.67
N LYS A 53 -12.00 12.17 -9.45
CA LYS A 53 -12.48 10.85 -9.04
C LYS A 53 -11.59 10.35 -7.92
N LEU A 54 -12.19 10.16 -6.75
CA LEU A 54 -11.54 9.52 -5.62
C LEU A 54 -11.11 8.12 -6.01
N PHE A 55 -9.82 7.84 -5.93
CA PHE A 55 -9.27 6.50 -6.11
C PHE A 55 -8.68 6.02 -4.79
N ARG A 56 -8.96 4.75 -4.50
CA ARG A 56 -8.33 4.04 -3.40
C ARG A 56 -7.19 3.22 -3.98
N PHE A 57 -5.97 3.45 -3.51
CA PHE A 57 -4.83 2.60 -3.87
C PHE A 57 -4.38 1.78 -2.66
N VAL A 58 -3.90 0.57 -2.96
CA VAL A 58 -3.42 -0.40 -1.98
C VAL A 58 -1.94 -0.12 -1.71
N LYS A 59 -1.56 -0.01 -0.44
CA LYS A 59 -0.16 0.10 0.00
C LYS A 59 0.15 -0.94 1.07
N PHE A 60 1.38 -1.46 1.10
CA PHE A 60 1.85 -2.31 2.18
C PHE A 60 1.89 -1.55 3.50
N LYS A 61 1.28 -2.13 4.54
CA LYS A 61 1.22 -1.58 5.89
C LYS A 61 2.55 -1.81 6.62
N THR A 62 3.44 -0.84 6.63
CA THR A 62 4.76 -0.99 7.30
C THR A 62 4.72 -0.69 8.79
N MET A 63 3.68 -0.01 9.29
CA MET A 63 3.54 0.33 10.70
C MET A 63 2.81 -0.78 11.46
N ASN A 64 3.53 -1.44 12.35
CA ASN A 64 2.93 -2.37 13.31
C ASN A 64 2.00 -1.62 14.26
N GLU A 65 0.77 -2.09 14.40
CA GLU A 65 -0.13 -1.71 15.50
C GLU A 65 0.29 -2.38 16.81
N LYS A 66 1.59 -2.37 17.14
CA LYS A 66 1.97 -2.46 18.54
C LYS A 66 1.49 -1.15 19.16
N LYS A 67 0.26 -1.18 19.69
CA LYS A 67 -0.14 -0.29 20.76
C LYS A 67 0.87 -0.52 21.87
N GLU A 68 1.97 0.23 21.87
CA GLU A 68 2.59 0.53 23.13
C GLU A 68 1.50 1.25 23.92
N VAL A 69 0.91 0.50 24.84
CA VAL A 69 0.20 1.06 25.98
C VAL A 69 1.27 1.83 26.74
N LEU A 70 1.67 2.99 26.23
CA LEU A 70 2.42 3.98 26.98
C LEU A 70 1.43 4.51 28.00
N ARG A 71 1.34 3.74 29.08
CA ARG A 71 1.08 4.13 30.46
C ARG A 71 0.73 5.61 30.54
N GLY A 72 -0.53 5.88 30.89
CA GLY A 72 -1.04 7.22 31.21
C GLY A 72 -0.42 7.82 32.48
N ASP A 73 0.90 7.70 32.66
CA ASP A 73 1.67 8.22 33.79
C ASP A 73 2.46 9.48 33.41
N PHE A 74 2.45 9.91 32.14
CA PHE A 74 3.21 11.10 31.72
C PHE A 74 2.44 12.42 31.80
N LEU A 75 1.10 12.39 31.90
CA LEU A 75 0.27 13.60 31.92
C LEU A 75 -0.05 14.15 33.32
N VAL A 76 0.37 13.48 34.40
CA VAL A 76 0.05 13.91 35.79
C VAL A 76 1.23 14.59 36.50
N LYS A 77 2.43 14.67 35.88
CA LYS A 77 3.61 15.29 36.50
C LYS A 77 3.78 16.79 36.23
N PHE A 78 2.83 17.44 35.57
CA PHE A 78 2.89 18.87 35.23
C PHE A 78 1.68 19.69 35.74
N THR A 79 0.97 19.21 36.77
CA THR A 79 0.00 20.03 37.50
C THR A 79 0.35 20.18 38.97
#